data_AF-A0A139AHK8-F1
#
_entry.id   AF-A0A139AHK8-F1
#
_cell.length_a   1.000
_cell.length_b   1.000
_cell.length_c   1.000
_cell.angle_alpha   90.00
_cell.angle_beta   90.00
_cell.angle_gamma   90.00
#
_symmetry.space_group_name_H-M   'P 1'
#
loop_
_entity.id
_entity.type
_entity.pdbx_description
1 polymer ?
#
loop_
_entity_poly.entity_id
_entity_poly.type
_entity_poly.pdbx_seq_one_letter_code
_entity_poly.pdbx_strand_id
1 'polypeptide(L)'
;MTPSRTMLTPDAHYSLLEPTGSLSVRLTSPSSTAHTITLNDVGPYLGIVLYVRYANSTQHTGLFPGLVSGFRGMDCGGTSGTASSVQHGDASRKTISTFQWRGDGASGVGTDVVAEAMLCRSQWQCFTVRPVQFTVGTDSGSIPSTFVRPITYWDFLRGDYVLYVIWCMGTFMFLVRCFFSLFL
;
A
#
# COMPACT_ATOMS: atom_id res chain seq x y z
N MET A 1 -12.57 48.61 -19.02
CA MET A 1 -13.64 47.74 -18.50
C MET A 1 -13.28 46.31 -18.86
N THR A 2 -12.79 45.55 -17.89
CA THR A 2 -12.33 44.16 -18.08
C THR A 2 -13.41 43.25 -17.50
N PRO A 3 -13.92 42.24 -18.22
CA PRO A 3 -14.95 41.38 -17.67
C PRO A 3 -14.34 40.54 -16.53
N SER A 4 -14.92 40.68 -15.34
CA SER A 4 -14.63 39.83 -14.19
C SER A 4 -15.03 38.40 -14.54
N ARG A 5 -14.04 37.53 -14.70
CA ARG A 5 -14.23 36.10 -14.91
C ARG A 5 -14.74 35.53 -13.59
N THR A 6 -16.06 35.31 -13.50
CA THR A 6 -16.68 34.57 -12.41
C THR A 6 -15.99 33.22 -12.32
N MET A 7 -15.16 33.05 -11.29
CA MET A 7 -14.51 31.81 -10.97
C MET A 7 -15.63 30.85 -10.57
N LEU A 8 -15.96 29.92 -11.47
CA LEU A 8 -16.85 28.81 -11.16
C LEU A 8 -16.23 28.09 -9.96
N THR A 9 -16.88 28.23 -8.81
CA THR A 9 -16.61 27.41 -7.63
C THR A 9 -16.66 25.95 -8.06
N PRO A 10 -15.58 25.16 -7.86
CA PRO A 10 -15.64 23.74 -8.16
C PRO A 10 -16.78 23.13 -7.34
N ASP A 11 -17.70 22.47 -8.03
CA ASP A 11 -18.86 21.81 -7.46
C ASP A 11 -18.47 20.90 -6.28
N ALA A 12 -19.30 20.98 -5.25
CA ALA A 12 -19.21 20.26 -3.99
C ALA A 12 -19.47 18.73 -4.12
N HIS A 13 -18.69 18.02 -4.95
CA HIS A 13 -18.84 16.56 -5.17
C HIS A 13 -17.64 15.69 -4.81
N TYR A 14 -16.67 16.22 -4.06
CA TYR A 14 -15.61 15.40 -3.45
C TYR A 14 -15.26 15.98 -2.09
N SER A 15 -16.06 15.66 -1.06
CA SER A 15 -15.53 15.73 0.30
C SER A 15 -14.42 14.68 0.35
N LEU A 16 -13.18 15.13 0.14
CA LEU A 16 -11.96 14.43 0.50
C LEU A 16 -12.11 14.10 1.99
N LEU A 17 -12.71 12.96 2.30
CA LEU A 17 -12.56 12.36 3.62
C LEU A 17 -11.06 12.20 3.76
N GLU A 18 -10.44 13.06 4.59
CA GLU A 18 -9.07 12.90 5.07
C GLU A 18 -8.84 11.40 5.24
N PRO A 19 -7.91 10.79 4.50
CA PRO A 19 -7.82 9.36 4.52
C PRO A 19 -7.47 8.97 5.95
N THR A 20 -8.38 8.28 6.63
CA THR A 20 -8.16 7.81 7.99
C THR A 20 -7.33 6.56 7.90
N GLY A 21 -6.35 6.41 8.79
CA GLY A 21 -5.68 5.15 9.01
C GLY A 21 -4.20 5.24 9.30
N SER A 22 -3.67 4.18 9.88
CA SER A 22 -2.25 4.06 10.22
C SER A 22 -1.73 2.67 9.88
N LEU A 23 -0.43 2.58 9.70
CA LEU A 23 0.29 1.32 9.66
C LEU A 23 0.98 1.14 11.01
N SER A 24 1.02 -0.09 11.50
CA SER A 24 1.83 -0.48 12.64
C SER A 24 2.52 -1.81 12.37
N VAL A 25 3.75 -1.95 12.85
CA VAL A 25 4.52 -3.20 12.75
C VAL A 25 4.79 -3.68 14.17
N ARG A 26 4.63 -4.99 14.39
CA ARG A 26 4.92 -5.63 15.68
C ARG A 26 5.73 -6.89 15.44
N LEU A 27 6.78 -7.09 16.24
CA LEU A 27 7.56 -8.31 16.22
C LEU A 27 6.71 -9.51 16.71
N THR A 28 6.73 -10.62 15.99
CA THR A 28 5.94 -11.81 16.35
C THR A 28 6.59 -12.62 17.47
N SER A 29 7.93 -12.64 17.53
CA SER A 29 8.69 -13.20 18.65
C SER A 29 10.10 -12.58 18.76
N PRO A 30 10.68 -12.50 19.98
CA PRO A 30 12.00 -11.91 20.18
C PRO A 30 13.06 -12.54 19.27
N SER A 31 13.94 -11.70 18.70
CA SER A 31 15.04 -12.13 17.82
C SER A 31 14.62 -12.88 16.56
N SER A 32 13.34 -12.85 16.17
CA SER A 32 12.87 -13.45 14.92
C SER A 32 12.87 -12.44 13.78
N THR A 33 12.90 -12.92 12.55
CA THR A 33 12.67 -12.06 11.38
C THR A 33 11.17 -11.85 11.09
N ALA A 34 10.28 -12.46 11.88
CA ALA A 34 8.84 -12.48 11.66
C ALA A 34 8.14 -11.31 12.36
N HIS A 35 7.34 -10.57 11.59
CA HIS A 35 6.59 -9.41 12.06
C HIS A 35 5.15 -9.50 11.58
N THR A 36 4.25 -8.93 12.38
CA THR A 36 2.87 -8.67 12.00
C THR A 36 2.75 -7.21 11.60
N ILE A 37 2.25 -6.96 10.39
CA ILE A 37 1.92 -5.64 9.87
C ILE A 37 0.42 -5.45 9.97
N THR A 38 -0.02 -4.33 10.55
CA THR A 38 -1.44 -4.02 10.77
C THR A 38 -1.81 -2.65 10.21
N LEU A 39 -2.91 -2.62 9.46
CA LEU A 39 -3.59 -1.42 8.96
C LEU A 39 -4.72 -1.05 9.93
N ASN A 40 -4.58 0.03 10.68
CA ASN A 40 -5.60 0.49 11.62
C ASN A 40 -6.42 1.61 10.99
N ASP A 41 -7.73 1.65 11.26
CA ASP A 41 -8.65 2.75 10.89
C ASP A 41 -8.68 3.15 9.40
N VAL A 42 -8.23 2.26 8.51
CA VAL A 42 -8.20 2.50 7.05
C VAL A 42 -9.59 2.45 6.38
N GLY A 43 -10.56 1.88 7.07
CA GLY A 43 -11.89 1.56 6.54
C GLY A 43 -11.85 0.49 5.43
N PRO A 44 -13.00 0.15 4.83
CA PRO A 44 -13.04 -0.81 3.72
C PRO A 44 -12.31 -0.28 2.49
N TYR A 45 -11.57 -1.16 1.81
CA TYR A 45 -10.84 -0.83 0.57
C TYR A 45 -11.08 -1.88 -0.52
N LEU A 46 -10.96 -1.46 -1.78
CA LEU A 46 -11.09 -2.26 -3.01
C LEU A 46 -9.75 -2.62 -3.64
N GLY A 47 -8.65 -2.02 -3.20
CA GLY A 47 -7.31 -2.33 -3.69
C GLY A 47 -6.27 -2.04 -2.63
N ILE A 48 -5.20 -2.82 -2.65
CA ILE A 48 -4.01 -2.60 -1.83
C ILE A 48 -2.76 -2.92 -2.64
N VAL A 49 -1.70 -2.18 -2.36
CA VAL A 49 -0.32 -2.56 -2.61
C VAL A 49 0.44 -2.37 -1.30
N LEU A 50 0.95 -3.47 -0.73
CA LEU A 50 1.70 -3.48 0.53
C LEU A 50 3.05 -4.15 0.29
N TYR A 51 4.12 -3.50 0.71
CA TYR A 51 5.48 -4.03 0.57
C TYR A 51 6.38 -3.53 1.71
N VAL A 52 7.54 -4.16 1.83
CA VAL A 52 8.63 -3.73 2.69
C VAL A 52 9.86 -3.53 1.82
N ARG A 53 10.60 -2.44 2.04
CA ARG A 53 11.85 -2.12 1.35
C ARG A 53 12.95 -1.81 2.35
N TYR A 54 14.21 -1.85 1.92
CA TYR A 54 15.30 -1.33 2.76
C TYR A 54 15.12 0.16 3.02
N ALA A 55 15.54 0.65 4.19
CA ALA A 55 15.35 2.05 4.55
C ALA A 55 16.06 3.03 3.58
N ASN A 56 17.20 2.62 3.05
CA ASN A 56 18.07 3.40 2.17
C ASN A 56 17.97 3.04 0.68
N SER A 57 17.00 2.23 0.28
CA SER A 57 16.82 1.78 -1.11
C SER A 57 15.33 1.66 -1.45
N THR A 58 15.01 1.64 -2.74
CA THR A 58 13.67 1.32 -3.25
C THR A 58 13.46 -0.18 -3.43
N GLN A 59 14.51 -1.00 -3.27
CA GLN A 59 14.43 -2.44 -3.44
C GLN A 59 13.57 -3.08 -2.34
N HIS A 60 12.59 -3.89 -2.74
CA HIS A 60 11.75 -4.64 -1.81
C HIS A 60 12.50 -5.81 -1.20
N THR A 61 12.13 -6.15 0.03
CA THR A 61 12.75 -7.23 0.76
C THR A 61 11.81 -7.97 1.70
N GLY A 62 12.21 -9.19 2.05
CA GLY A 62 11.40 -10.11 2.82
C GLY A 62 10.25 -10.69 2.00
N LEU A 63 9.37 -11.39 2.70
CA LEU A 63 8.24 -12.08 2.09
C LEU A 63 6.97 -11.97 2.95
N PHE A 64 5.82 -12.08 2.29
CA PHE A 64 4.50 -12.16 2.91
C PHE A 64 3.96 -13.59 2.84
N PRO A 65 4.21 -14.44 3.85
CA PRO A 65 3.70 -15.81 3.84
C PRO A 65 2.21 -15.88 4.16
N GLY A 66 1.55 -16.95 3.70
CA GLY A 66 0.22 -17.32 4.16
C GLY A 66 -0.88 -16.30 3.86
N LEU A 67 -0.82 -15.66 2.69
CA LEU A 67 -1.85 -14.70 2.27
C LEU A 67 -3.24 -15.34 2.28
N VAL A 68 -4.18 -14.64 2.92
CA VAL A 68 -5.57 -15.08 2.98
C VAL A 68 -6.27 -14.93 1.63
N SER A 69 -7.39 -15.63 1.45
CA SER A 69 -8.18 -15.59 0.23
C SER A 69 -8.52 -14.14 -0.18
N GLY A 70 -8.36 -13.86 -1.47
CA GLY A 70 -8.55 -12.53 -2.05
C GLY A 70 -7.29 -11.66 -2.07
N PHE A 71 -6.16 -12.11 -1.54
CA PHE A 71 -4.86 -11.47 -1.76
C PHE A 71 -3.93 -12.40 -2.53
N ARG A 72 -2.98 -11.80 -3.26
CA ARG A 72 -1.94 -12.55 -3.95
C ARG A 72 -0.62 -11.80 -3.86
N GLY A 73 0.46 -12.57 -3.99
CA GLY A 73 1.80 -12.03 -4.13
C GLY A 73 1.98 -11.29 -5.46
N MET A 74 2.93 -10.38 -5.51
CA MET A 74 3.41 -9.77 -6.75
C MET A 74 4.91 -9.57 -6.72
N ASP A 75 5.54 -9.91 -7.84
CA ASP A 75 6.96 -9.60 -8.04
C ASP A 75 7.07 -8.19 -8.58
N CYS A 76 7.62 -7.32 -7.73
CA CYS A 76 7.91 -5.93 -8.08
C CYS A 76 9.43 -5.66 -7.96
N GLY A 77 10.27 -6.66 -8.30
CA GLY A 77 11.73 -6.54 -8.26
C GLY A 77 12.33 -6.76 -6.87
N GLY A 78 11.64 -7.55 -6.03
CA GLY A 78 12.05 -7.80 -4.64
C GLY A 78 12.90 -9.04 -4.47
N THR A 79 13.61 -9.13 -3.35
CA THR A 79 14.52 -10.25 -3.05
C THR A 79 13.83 -11.61 -2.89
N SER A 80 12.50 -11.63 -2.71
CA SER A 80 11.68 -12.84 -2.60
C SER A 80 10.72 -13.04 -3.78
N GLY A 81 10.97 -12.39 -4.93
CA GLY A 81 10.15 -12.49 -6.14
C GLY A 81 8.68 -12.15 -5.85
N THR A 82 7.75 -13.04 -6.24
CA THR A 82 6.31 -12.84 -6.08
C THR A 82 5.84 -12.71 -4.64
N ALA A 83 6.61 -13.15 -3.65
CA ALA A 83 6.23 -13.01 -2.24
C ALA A 83 6.63 -11.66 -1.64
N SER A 84 7.34 -10.80 -2.37
CA SER A 84 7.92 -9.54 -1.84
C SER A 84 6.89 -8.43 -1.61
N SER A 85 5.72 -8.54 -2.24
CA SER A 85 4.65 -7.55 -2.16
C SER A 85 3.29 -8.24 -2.12
N VAL A 86 2.31 -7.59 -1.49
CA VAL A 86 0.91 -8.02 -1.46
C VAL A 86 0.09 -7.11 -2.34
N GLN A 87 -0.74 -7.72 -3.17
CA GLN A 87 -1.78 -7.02 -3.92
C GLN A 87 -3.13 -7.68 -3.73
N HIS A 88 -4.17 -6.94 -4.11
CA HIS A 88 -5.51 -7.46 -4.13
C HIS A 88 -5.73 -8.44 -5.31
N GLY A 89 -6.39 -9.56 -5.03
CA GLY A 89 -6.63 -10.65 -5.98
C GLY A 89 -8.02 -10.66 -6.62
N ASP A 90 -8.98 -9.91 -6.06
CA ASP A 90 -10.37 -9.86 -6.51
C ASP A 90 -10.96 -8.43 -6.42
N ALA A 91 -12.24 -8.27 -6.80
CA ALA A 91 -12.92 -6.97 -6.81
C ALA A 91 -13.80 -6.72 -5.55
N SER A 92 -13.72 -7.58 -4.53
CA SER A 92 -14.55 -7.47 -3.32
C SER A 92 -13.96 -6.49 -2.31
N ARG A 93 -14.80 -5.77 -1.55
CA ARG A 93 -14.29 -4.90 -0.49
C ARG A 93 -13.66 -5.73 0.63
N LYS A 94 -12.47 -5.35 1.06
CA LYS A 94 -11.76 -5.97 2.18
C LYS A 94 -11.75 -5.04 3.38
N THR A 95 -11.83 -5.66 4.56
CA THR A 95 -11.60 -5.04 5.88
C THR A 95 -10.42 -5.70 6.59
N ILE A 96 -9.76 -6.65 5.93
CA ILE A 96 -8.57 -7.34 6.44
C ILE A 96 -7.50 -6.30 6.72
N SER A 97 -6.99 -6.27 7.94
CA SER A 97 -6.01 -5.30 8.38
C SER A 97 -4.64 -5.90 8.65
N THR A 98 -4.54 -7.23 8.77
CA THR A 98 -3.34 -7.87 9.32
C THR A 98 -2.67 -8.79 8.31
N PHE A 99 -1.36 -8.59 8.14
CA PHE A 99 -0.50 -9.35 7.24
C PHE A 99 0.72 -9.86 8.01
N GLN A 100 1.11 -11.10 7.74
CA GLN A 100 2.39 -11.62 8.23
C GLN A 100 3.47 -11.22 7.24
N TRP A 101 4.60 -10.75 7.76
CA TRP A 101 5.80 -10.46 6.99
C TRP A 101 7.01 -11.10 7.66
N ARG A 102 7.98 -11.56 6.87
CA ARG A 102 9.24 -12.09 7.39
C ARG A 102 10.41 -11.59 6.57
N GLY A 103 11.48 -11.19 7.25
CA GLY A 103 12.78 -11.01 6.62
C GLY A 103 13.25 -12.29 5.92
N ASP A 104 13.86 -12.13 4.75
CA ASP A 104 14.44 -13.21 3.94
C ASP A 104 15.96 -13.30 4.14
N GLY A 105 16.67 -14.03 3.27
CA GLY A 105 18.12 -14.16 3.35
C GLY A 105 18.90 -12.86 3.19
N ALA A 106 18.26 -11.81 2.66
CA ALA A 106 18.87 -10.49 2.44
C ALA A 106 18.47 -9.46 3.51
N SER A 107 17.33 -9.66 4.19
CA SER A 107 16.83 -8.84 5.30
C SER A 107 16.85 -9.60 6.64
N GLY A 108 18.04 -9.89 7.13
CA GLY A 108 18.26 -10.54 8.43
C GLY A 108 17.93 -9.66 9.64
N VAL A 109 18.09 -10.21 10.84
CA VAL A 109 17.99 -9.43 12.10
C VAL A 109 19.00 -8.29 12.08
N GLY A 110 18.58 -7.10 12.53
CA GLY A 110 19.38 -5.88 12.54
C GLY A 110 19.32 -5.06 11.25
N THR A 111 18.61 -5.53 10.21
CA THR A 111 18.40 -4.75 8.99
C THR A 111 17.33 -3.68 9.19
N ASP A 112 17.61 -2.43 8.79
CA ASP A 112 16.63 -1.34 8.78
C ASP A 112 15.78 -1.36 7.52
N VAL A 113 14.46 -1.41 7.71
CA VAL A 113 13.48 -1.54 6.65
C VAL A 113 12.31 -0.58 6.85
N VAL A 114 11.53 -0.38 5.80
CA VAL A 114 10.36 0.50 5.78
C VAL A 114 9.19 -0.27 5.18
N ALA A 115 8.10 -0.41 5.94
CA ALA A 115 6.83 -0.93 5.47
C ALA A 115 5.97 0.22 4.92
N GLU A 116 5.40 0.02 3.74
CA GLU A 116 4.58 1.01 3.03
C GLU A 116 3.30 0.35 2.50
N ALA A 117 2.18 1.05 2.59
CA ALA A 117 0.94 0.58 1.98
C ALA A 117 0.20 1.69 1.26
N MET A 118 -0.28 1.37 0.07
CA MET A 118 -1.22 2.18 -0.71
C MET A 118 -2.55 1.43 -0.76
N LEU A 119 -3.64 2.12 -0.48
CA LEU A 119 -4.99 1.57 -0.51
C LEU A 119 -5.85 2.36 -1.47
N CYS A 120 -6.81 1.69 -2.10
CA CYS A 120 -7.78 2.30 -2.99
C CYS A 120 -9.19 1.99 -2.53
N ARG A 121 -10.03 3.01 -2.28
CA ARG A 121 -11.48 2.85 -2.01
C ARG A 121 -12.29 2.73 -3.29
N SER A 122 -11.75 3.26 -4.38
CA SER A 122 -12.22 3.11 -5.76
C SER A 122 -11.03 3.28 -6.71
N GLN A 123 -11.23 3.02 -8.01
CA GLN A 123 -10.18 3.20 -9.02
C GLN A 123 -9.65 4.65 -9.15
N TRP A 124 -10.38 5.62 -8.58
CA TRP A 124 -10.02 7.05 -8.62
C TRP A 124 -9.68 7.62 -7.24
N GLN A 125 -9.77 6.81 -6.18
CA GLN A 125 -9.56 7.25 -4.81
C GLN A 125 -8.59 6.30 -4.12
N CYS A 126 -7.30 6.63 -4.26
CA CYS A 126 -6.23 5.92 -3.59
C CYS A 126 -5.48 6.86 -2.64
N PHE A 127 -4.93 6.29 -1.57
CA PHE A 127 -4.17 7.00 -0.55
C PHE A 127 -3.07 6.10 0.00
N THR A 128 -1.98 6.69 0.46
CA THR A 128 -0.95 5.97 1.22
C THR A 128 -1.17 6.17 2.71
N VAL A 129 -0.98 5.11 3.47
CA VAL A 129 -0.76 5.24 4.92
C VAL A 129 0.70 5.63 5.12
N ARG A 130 1.00 6.45 6.14
CA ARG A 130 2.38 6.87 6.34
C ARG A 130 3.27 5.66 6.67
N PRO A 131 4.41 5.54 6.00
CA PRO A 131 5.34 4.42 6.19
C PRO A 131 5.77 4.23 7.64
N VAL A 132 6.07 2.97 7.99
CA VAL A 132 6.66 2.61 9.28
C VAL A 132 8.05 2.08 9.03
N GLN A 133 9.06 2.78 9.54
CA GLN A 133 10.43 2.30 9.58
C GLN A 133 10.63 1.47 10.85
N PHE A 134 11.33 0.33 10.73
CA PHE A 134 11.65 -0.56 11.84
C PHE A 134 12.93 -1.36 11.55
N THR A 135 13.53 -1.90 12.60
CA THR A 135 14.70 -2.79 12.51
C THR A 135 14.25 -4.23 12.71
N VAL A 136 14.58 -5.11 11.76
CA VAL A 136 14.17 -6.52 11.79
C VAL A 136 14.67 -7.20 13.07
N GLY A 137 13.77 -7.89 13.78
CA GLY A 137 14.09 -8.65 14.99
C GLY A 137 14.24 -7.83 16.26
N THR A 138 13.96 -6.52 16.18
CA THR A 138 13.93 -5.63 17.34
C THR A 138 12.48 -5.32 17.69
N ASP A 139 12.06 -5.63 18.92
CA ASP A 139 10.74 -5.25 19.40
C ASP A 139 10.77 -3.75 19.74
N SER A 140 10.15 -2.95 18.87
CA SER A 140 10.05 -1.50 19.03
C SER A 140 8.71 -1.08 19.67
N GLY A 141 7.89 -2.05 20.09
CA GLY A 141 6.46 -1.84 20.32
C GLY A 141 5.71 -1.57 19.00
N SER A 142 4.38 -1.38 19.06
CA SER A 142 3.67 -0.87 17.89
C SER A 142 4.09 0.58 17.67
N ILE A 143 4.75 0.90 16.55
CA ILE A 143 5.02 2.28 16.16
C ILE A 143 3.82 2.77 15.34
N PRO A 144 2.88 3.55 15.89
CA PRO A 144 1.78 4.10 15.11
C PRO A 144 2.28 5.28 14.27
N SER A 145 1.79 5.32 13.05
CA SER A 145 2.07 6.36 12.09
C SER A 145 0.79 7.18 11.86
N THR A 146 0.66 8.34 12.50
CA THR A 146 -0.61 9.11 12.60
C THR A 146 -0.78 10.22 11.56
N PHE A 147 -0.09 10.16 10.42
CA PHE A 147 -0.23 11.20 9.40
C PHE A 147 -0.55 10.60 8.05
N VAL A 148 -1.57 11.12 7.39
CA VAL A 148 -2.06 10.57 6.13
C VAL A 148 -2.06 11.67 5.09
N ARG A 149 -1.41 11.44 3.94
CA ARG A 149 -1.46 12.38 2.81
C ARG A 149 -2.42 11.82 1.76
N PRO A 150 -3.45 12.57 1.33
CA PRO A 150 -4.17 12.23 0.12
C PRO A 150 -3.19 12.23 -1.06
N ILE A 151 -3.18 11.16 -1.86
CA ILE A 151 -2.46 11.15 -3.14
C ILE A 151 -3.24 12.09 -4.05
N THR A 152 -2.64 13.20 -4.44
CA THR A 152 -3.22 14.09 -5.44
C THR A 152 -2.78 13.66 -6.84
N TYR A 153 -3.50 14.06 -7.89
CA TYR A 153 -3.15 13.76 -9.28
C TYR A 153 -1.69 14.12 -9.64
N TRP A 154 -1.07 15.07 -8.93
CA TRP A 154 0.33 15.46 -9.12
C TRP A 154 1.35 14.47 -8.54
N ASP A 155 0.97 13.66 -7.55
CA ASP A 155 1.81 12.59 -7.01
C ASP A 155 1.89 11.39 -7.98
N PHE A 156 0.85 11.18 -8.79
CA PHE A 156 0.93 10.28 -9.95
C PHE A 156 1.98 10.80 -10.95
N LEU A 157 2.08 12.10 -11.20
CA LEU A 157 3.02 12.63 -12.19
C LEU A 157 4.50 12.66 -11.75
N ARG A 158 4.82 12.33 -10.49
CA ARG A 158 6.20 11.99 -10.11
C ARG A 158 6.50 10.59 -10.65
N GLY A 159 7.38 10.53 -11.66
CA GLY A 159 7.61 9.35 -12.51
C GLY A 159 7.82 8.02 -11.79
N ASP A 160 8.30 8.05 -10.55
CA ASP A 160 8.58 6.85 -9.75
C ASP A 160 7.29 6.13 -9.27
N TYR A 161 6.20 6.87 -9.01
CA TYR A 161 4.94 6.30 -8.51
C TYR A 161 4.02 5.82 -9.64
N VAL A 162 3.96 6.52 -10.78
CA VAL A 162 3.09 6.14 -11.91
C VAL A 162 3.59 4.88 -12.61
N LEU A 163 4.90 4.75 -12.84
CA LEU A 163 5.43 3.52 -13.43
C LEU A 163 5.26 2.33 -12.49
N TYR A 164 5.47 2.52 -11.19
CA TYR A 164 5.32 1.46 -10.19
C TYR A 164 3.85 1.02 -10.00
N VAL A 165 2.91 1.96 -9.90
CA VAL A 165 1.47 1.65 -9.84
C VAL A 165 0.97 1.09 -11.17
N ILE A 166 1.47 1.52 -12.33
CA ILE A 166 1.06 0.93 -13.61
C ILE A 166 1.69 -0.46 -13.83
N TRP A 167 2.91 -0.68 -13.35
CA TRP A 167 3.60 -1.97 -13.50
C TRP A 167 3.09 -3.01 -12.49
N CYS A 168 2.86 -2.61 -11.23
CA CYS A 168 2.32 -3.47 -10.17
C CYS A 168 0.77 -3.44 -10.06
N MET A 169 0.05 -2.44 -10.57
CA MET A 169 -1.44 -2.47 -10.66
C MET A 169 -1.96 -2.60 -12.09
N GLY A 170 -1.10 -2.71 -13.11
CA GLY A 170 -1.51 -2.91 -14.51
C GLY A 170 -2.43 -4.11 -14.71
N THR A 171 -2.30 -5.14 -13.87
CA THR A 171 -3.21 -6.29 -13.86
C THR A 171 -4.58 -5.99 -13.22
N PHE A 172 -4.64 -5.07 -12.24
CA PHE A 172 -5.87 -4.68 -11.56
C PHE A 172 -6.78 -3.85 -12.47
N MET A 173 -6.23 -2.87 -13.19
CA MET A 173 -7.03 -2.08 -14.15
C MET A 173 -7.49 -2.91 -15.37
N PHE A 174 -6.70 -3.90 -15.80
CA PHE A 174 -7.10 -4.79 -16.90
C PHE A 174 -8.26 -5.71 -16.50
N LEU A 175 -8.27 -6.26 -15.27
CA LEU A 175 -9.35 -7.13 -14.79
C LEU A 175 -10.69 -6.39 -14.65
N VAL A 176 -10.69 -5.15 -14.15
CA VAL A 176 -11.92 -4.34 -14.04
C VAL A 176 -12.47 -3.97 -15.43
N ARG A 177 -11.59 -3.69 -16.41
CA ARG A 177 -12.01 -3.47 -17.80
C ARG A 177 -12.51 -4.74 -18.50
N CYS A 178 -11.91 -5.90 -18.25
CA CYS A 178 -12.34 -7.16 -18.87
C CYS A 178 -13.72 -7.62 -18.39
N PHE A 179 -14.09 -7.38 -17.12
CA PHE A 179 -15.44 -7.74 -16.65
C PHE A 179 -16.54 -6.79 -17.14
N PHE A 180 -16.24 -5.49 -17.32
CA PHE A 180 -17.22 -4.55 -17.87
C PHE A 180 -17.42 -4.68 -19.38
N SER A 181 -16.47 -5.28 -20.10
CA SER A 181 -16.59 -5.49 -21.55
C SER A 181 -17.24 -6.82 -21.95
N LEU A 182 -17.61 -7.67 -20.98
CA LEU A 182 -18.31 -8.95 -21.24
C LEU A 182 -19.81 -8.91 -20.90
N PHE A 183 -20.31 -7.77 -20.42
CA PHE A 183 -21.72 -7.55 -20.05
C PHE A 183 -22.36 -6.31 -20.73
N LEU A 184 -21.78 -5.87 -21.86
CA LEU A 184 -22.39 -4.89 -22.77
C LEU A 184 -22.44 -5.47 -24.18
#